data_AF-A0ABD3NMU1-F1
#
_entry.id   AF-A0ABD3NMU1-F1
#
_cell.length_a   1.000
_cell.length_b   1.000
_cell.length_c   1.000
_cell.angle_alpha   90.00
_cell.angle_beta   90.00
_cell.angle_gamma   90.00
#
_symmetry.space_group_name_H-M   'P 1'
#
loop_
_entity.id
_entity.type
_entity.pdbx_description
1 polymer ?
#
loop_
_entity_poly.entity_id
_entity_poly.type
_entity_poly.pdbx_seq_one_letter_code
_entity_poly.pdbx_strand_id
1 'polypeptide(L)'
;MKSEARQQQQQQQQQQQQQQQQQQPTCVIDREILNESTIANASDLGLSFFAKLCGNNRGAFVLDPPDGATYGCGSFPRSFSTDAGVSDDAASYDSVSLIRSYVGGNVTSAQVLDVLDSYVMAVYASADGGGEDAPYACDVGGLATLVDCESGGGGGGGGGRRGERGRGRGSLLPNGDVVRAVTLAGAFVHEPWIVAGGRRDVVVALTTREALEFYPPGDFRDMADMGVNAVRIPVPIDAFVDIDGEVPNALTRMLDRAERAGLYAIIALVVDAGGGGATTTSAFEEHVCVGEAASFASSYDVVVALELPSSSSVVVARSRASGLPLLVPTDKGKIGGVRRPTFPDDDDDDDDDDVFAALDLGAHASVANVASSDSLSDRMKMFYRELLHTVRSGWLDCYRGMPVYVSGFDLSVDDCHREGEAGFKDYGQCDRFNETIGSGWWERHRRSLASRQLYSYSLGLGWSYTAWKLYGDDGSDPTIIDSPSKLLCLRDVVGAGLMPPLTTGRNGGSACLNGPENDFVMGDATLSPTPAPPPDCGYGWWNFTTSQCDYWVPPPPTPAPTVASAPTDYSSVTMGAVGGAIAALFLSWAAKKMAGRAEGYSPLP
;
A
#
# COMPACT_ATOMS: atom_id res chain seq x y z
N MET A 1 48.74 -2.90 -34.52
CA MET A 1 47.60 -3.74 -34.96
C MET A 1 47.04 -4.64 -33.85
N LYS A 2 47.70 -5.73 -33.39
CA LYS A 2 47.11 -6.60 -32.33
C LYS A 2 46.99 -5.94 -30.94
N SER A 3 47.87 -4.98 -30.61
CA SER A 3 47.82 -4.23 -29.35
C SER A 3 46.71 -3.18 -29.33
N GLU A 4 46.54 -2.44 -30.42
CA GLU A 4 45.50 -1.40 -30.57
C GLU A 4 44.10 -2.01 -30.54
N ALA A 5 43.89 -3.18 -31.17
CA ALA A 5 42.61 -3.89 -31.13
C ALA A 5 42.22 -4.33 -29.70
N ARG A 6 43.20 -4.76 -28.88
CA ARG A 6 42.95 -5.10 -27.46
C ARG A 6 42.66 -3.88 -26.61
N GLN A 7 43.32 -2.75 -26.90
CA GLN A 7 43.12 -1.51 -26.17
C GLN A 7 41.75 -0.88 -26.50
N GLN A 8 41.30 -0.95 -27.74
CA GLN A 8 39.95 -0.55 -28.15
C GLN A 8 38.88 -1.46 -27.54
N GLN A 9 39.11 -2.78 -27.50
CA GLN A 9 38.17 -3.72 -26.88
C GLN A 9 38.06 -3.51 -25.36
N GLN A 10 39.17 -3.18 -24.67
CA GLN A 10 39.13 -2.81 -23.25
C GLN A 10 38.43 -1.47 -23.01
N GLN A 11 38.63 -0.47 -23.86
CA GLN A 11 37.91 0.80 -23.76
C GLN A 11 36.41 0.63 -24.02
N GLN A 12 36.01 -0.21 -24.99
CA GLN A 12 34.60 -0.54 -25.21
C GLN A 12 34.00 -1.29 -24.03
N GLN A 13 34.71 -2.27 -23.45
CA GLN A 13 34.23 -2.97 -22.26
C GLN A 13 34.12 -2.04 -21.05
N GLN A 14 35.06 -1.12 -20.85
CA GLN A 14 34.96 -0.12 -19.77
C GLN A 14 33.83 0.88 -20.01
N GLN A 15 33.61 1.33 -21.25
CA GLN A 15 32.48 2.20 -21.57
C GLN A 15 31.15 1.47 -21.41
N GLN A 16 31.05 0.21 -21.80
CA GLN A 16 29.85 -0.61 -21.58
C GLN A 16 29.60 -0.85 -20.09
N GLN A 17 30.63 -1.12 -19.29
CA GLN A 17 30.48 -1.25 -17.83
C GLN A 17 30.09 0.08 -17.17
N GLN A 18 30.64 1.21 -17.61
CA GLN A 18 30.25 2.53 -17.11
C GLN A 18 28.83 2.92 -17.52
N GLN A 19 28.39 2.54 -18.73
CA GLN A 19 27.01 2.75 -19.18
C GLN A 19 26.03 1.85 -18.42
N GLN A 20 26.38 0.58 -18.17
CA GLN A 20 25.57 -0.33 -17.36
C GLN A 20 25.48 0.10 -15.89
N GLN A 21 26.55 0.70 -15.33
CA GLN A 21 26.51 1.28 -13.98
C GLN A 21 25.71 2.59 -13.89
N GLN A 22 25.46 3.28 -15.02
CA GLN A 22 24.69 4.53 -15.06
C GLN A 22 23.17 4.35 -15.18
N GLN A 23 22.68 3.11 -15.22
CA GLN A 23 21.24 2.80 -15.37
C GLN A 23 20.63 2.15 -14.13
N GLN A 24 21.29 2.28 -12.97
CA GLN A 24 20.68 1.81 -11.73
C GLN A 24 19.56 2.77 -11.31
N PRO A 25 18.38 2.24 -10.95
CA PRO A 25 17.29 3.09 -10.48
C PRO A 25 17.77 3.89 -9.26
N THR A 26 17.46 5.18 -9.24
CA THR A 26 17.83 6.08 -8.14
C THR A 26 16.61 6.41 -7.31
N CYS A 27 16.71 6.31 -5.99
CA CYS A 27 15.62 6.69 -5.10
C CYS A 27 15.74 8.16 -4.71
N VAL A 28 14.72 8.97 -5.04
CA VAL A 28 14.69 10.41 -4.74
C VAL A 28 13.35 10.80 -4.11
N ILE A 29 13.24 12.00 -3.57
CA ILE A 29 11.96 12.56 -3.11
C ILE A 29 10.99 12.71 -4.28
N ASP A 30 9.75 12.26 -4.09
CA ASP A 30 8.67 12.55 -5.02
C ASP A 30 8.29 14.04 -4.92
N ARG A 31 8.74 14.82 -5.89
CA ARG A 31 8.50 16.27 -5.96
C ARG A 31 7.03 16.63 -6.27
N GLU A 32 6.20 15.69 -6.74
CA GLU A 32 4.76 15.95 -6.87
C GLU A 32 4.10 16.03 -5.49
N ILE A 33 4.60 15.25 -4.53
CA ILE A 33 4.09 15.19 -3.16
C ILE A 33 4.85 16.19 -2.29
N LEU A 34 6.15 16.01 -2.13
CA LEU A 34 7.01 16.78 -1.23
C LEU A 34 7.93 17.73 -2.03
N ASN A 35 7.52 18.99 -2.09
CA ASN A 35 8.20 20.07 -2.77
C ASN A 35 8.24 21.34 -1.90
N GLU A 36 8.80 22.42 -2.46
CA GLU A 36 9.00 23.66 -1.72
C GLU A 36 7.72 24.26 -1.15
N SER A 37 6.58 24.01 -1.81
CA SER A 37 5.27 24.50 -1.40
C SER A 37 4.55 23.60 -0.40
N THR A 38 4.87 22.30 -0.37
CA THR A 38 4.18 21.31 0.47
C THR A 38 4.96 20.93 1.71
N ILE A 39 6.28 21.11 1.74
CA ILE A 39 7.13 20.76 2.90
C ILE A 39 6.74 21.51 4.18
N ALA A 40 6.21 22.73 4.07
CA ALA A 40 5.65 23.46 5.21
C ALA A 40 4.40 22.79 5.81
N ASN A 41 3.70 21.95 5.05
CA ASN A 41 2.51 21.22 5.49
C ASN A 41 2.85 19.84 6.10
N ALA A 42 4.13 19.44 6.07
CA ALA A 42 4.60 18.23 6.73
C ALA A 42 4.75 18.52 8.24
N SER A 43 3.74 18.15 9.03
CA SER A 43 3.68 18.42 10.46
C SER A 43 4.69 17.60 11.27
N ASP A 44 5.14 16.46 10.75
CA ASP A 44 6.15 15.62 11.39
C ASP A 44 7.04 14.90 10.35
N LEU A 45 8.01 15.62 9.80
CA LEU A 45 9.06 15.03 8.96
C LEU A 45 9.88 13.97 9.73
N GLY A 46 10.00 14.09 11.05
CA GLY A 46 10.74 13.14 11.89
C GLY A 46 10.17 11.72 11.80
N LEU A 47 8.89 11.57 12.14
CA LEU A 47 8.20 10.28 12.12
C LEU A 47 7.84 9.84 10.70
N SER A 48 7.39 10.75 9.84
CA SER A 48 6.90 10.39 8.51
C SER A 48 8.01 9.97 7.56
N PHE A 49 9.21 10.54 7.73
CA PHE A 49 10.33 10.37 6.82
C PHE A 49 11.46 9.55 7.45
N PHE A 50 12.09 10.07 8.50
CA PHE A 50 13.29 9.47 9.07
C PHE A 50 13.00 8.12 9.72
N ALA A 51 11.95 8.01 10.54
CA ALA A 51 11.60 6.75 11.20
C ALA A 51 11.24 5.62 10.21
N LYS A 52 10.76 5.97 9.01
CA LYS A 52 10.45 5.01 7.97
C LYS A 52 11.71 4.48 7.27
N LEU A 53 12.59 5.36 6.83
CA LEU A 53 13.91 5.00 6.26
C LEU A 53 14.73 4.13 7.21
N CYS A 54 14.62 4.41 8.50
CA CYS A 54 15.19 3.61 9.58
C CYS A 54 14.73 2.17 9.62
N GLY A 55 13.41 1.95 9.49
CA GLY A 55 12.83 0.62 9.53
C GLY A 55 13.39 -0.27 8.43
N ASN A 56 13.57 0.31 7.23
CA ASN A 56 14.08 -0.41 6.06
C ASN A 56 15.54 -0.84 6.23
N ASN A 57 16.37 -0.03 6.91
CA ASN A 57 17.80 -0.31 7.13
C ASN A 57 18.16 -0.76 8.55
N ARG A 58 17.20 -1.32 9.29
CA ARG A 58 17.43 -1.87 10.66
C ARG A 58 18.08 -0.85 11.62
N GLY A 59 17.82 0.44 11.42
CA GLY A 59 18.25 1.52 12.30
C GLY A 59 19.56 2.24 11.93
N ALA A 60 20.28 1.80 10.90
CA ALA A 60 21.55 2.43 10.51
C ALA A 60 21.89 2.21 9.03
N PHE A 61 22.68 3.10 8.43
CA PHE A 61 23.15 2.98 7.05
C PHE A 61 24.63 3.33 6.91
N VAL A 62 25.21 2.96 5.77
CA VAL A 62 26.59 3.28 5.35
C VAL A 62 26.55 3.93 3.98
N LEU A 63 27.52 4.78 3.66
CA LEU A 63 27.61 5.36 2.32
C LEU A 63 28.17 4.35 1.32
N ASP A 64 27.83 4.55 0.04
CA ASP A 64 28.48 3.90 -1.09
C ASP A 64 29.00 4.98 -2.06
N PRO A 65 30.33 5.13 -2.23
CA PRO A 65 31.40 4.35 -1.58
C PRO A 65 31.49 4.59 -0.05
N PRO A 66 31.92 3.59 0.74
CA PRO A 66 32.03 3.73 2.19
C PRO A 66 33.04 4.80 2.61
N ASP A 67 32.63 5.70 3.50
CA ASP A 67 33.47 6.72 4.12
C ASP A 67 34.11 6.25 5.46
N GLY A 68 33.82 5.01 5.85
CA GLY A 68 34.29 4.41 7.10
C GLY A 68 33.42 4.72 8.32
N ALA A 69 32.28 5.39 8.14
CA ALA A 69 31.31 5.66 9.20
C ALA A 69 30.02 4.83 9.03
N THR A 70 29.30 4.67 10.13
CA THR A 70 27.93 4.14 10.15
C THR A 70 27.04 5.20 10.76
N TYR A 71 26.00 5.58 10.03
CA TYR A 71 25.09 6.64 10.42
C TYR A 71 23.83 6.05 11.01
N GLY A 72 23.36 6.65 12.09
CA GLY A 72 22.09 6.30 12.69
C GLY A 72 20.96 7.00 11.96
N CYS A 73 19.76 6.46 12.12
CA CYS A 73 18.47 7.03 11.72
C CYS A 73 18.22 8.53 11.79
N GLY A 74 18.75 9.15 12.82
CA GLY A 74 18.54 10.57 13.08
C GLY A 74 19.72 11.40 12.63
N SER A 75 20.84 10.80 12.19
CA SER A 75 22.06 11.49 11.83
C SER A 75 22.46 11.23 10.39
N PHE A 76 23.00 12.25 9.74
CA PHE A 76 23.48 12.14 8.37
C PHE A 76 24.88 12.74 8.23
N PRO A 77 25.64 12.31 7.21
CA PRO A 77 26.95 12.88 6.92
C PRO A 77 26.88 14.40 6.78
N ARG A 78 27.94 15.06 7.25
CA ARG A 78 28.11 16.51 7.07
C ARG A 78 28.06 16.92 5.59
N SER A 79 28.55 16.06 4.70
CA SER A 79 28.54 16.31 3.26
C SER A 79 27.14 16.62 2.74
N PHE A 80 26.09 15.96 3.25
CA PHE A 80 24.73 16.19 2.74
C PHE A 80 24.26 17.63 2.97
N SER A 81 24.56 18.19 4.14
CA SER A 81 24.25 19.58 4.45
C SER A 81 25.13 20.56 3.68
N THR A 82 26.44 20.29 3.58
CA THR A 82 27.35 21.19 2.86
C THR A 82 27.07 21.21 1.36
N ASP A 83 26.71 20.07 0.78
CA ASP A 83 26.41 19.94 -0.65
C ASP A 83 25.09 20.63 -0.99
N ALA A 84 24.13 20.62 -0.06
CA ALA A 84 22.90 21.43 -0.12
C ALA A 84 23.13 22.93 0.21
N GLY A 85 24.38 23.37 0.42
CA GLY A 85 24.70 24.76 0.73
C GLY A 85 24.20 25.25 2.10
N VAL A 86 23.93 24.34 3.04
CA VAL A 86 23.55 24.66 4.41
C VAL A 86 24.81 24.99 5.22
N SER A 87 24.85 26.15 5.86
CA SER A 87 26.02 26.56 6.66
C SER A 87 26.22 25.65 7.87
N ASP A 88 27.48 25.35 8.18
CA ASP A 88 27.89 24.48 9.30
C ASP A 88 27.37 24.91 10.68
N ASP A 89 27.07 26.19 10.86
CA ASP A 89 26.54 26.74 12.13
C ASP A 89 25.01 26.63 12.24
N ALA A 90 24.32 26.36 11.12
CA ALA A 90 22.86 26.38 11.04
C ALA A 90 22.24 24.99 11.27
N ALA A 91 22.78 23.93 10.65
CA ALA A 91 22.25 22.57 10.82
C ALA A 91 23.22 21.72 11.64
N SER A 92 22.83 21.40 12.87
CA SER A 92 23.38 20.22 13.53
C SER A 92 23.04 18.99 12.69
N TYR A 93 23.97 18.03 12.59
CA TYR A 93 23.99 16.89 11.65
C TYR A 93 22.94 15.81 11.92
N ASP A 94 21.76 16.24 12.33
CA ASP A 94 20.65 15.39 12.71
C ASP A 94 19.31 15.95 12.21
N SER A 95 18.34 15.06 12.07
CA SER A 95 17.00 15.36 11.54
C SER A 95 16.24 16.40 12.36
N VAL A 96 16.37 16.39 13.69
CA VAL A 96 15.69 17.34 14.57
C VAL A 96 16.23 18.75 14.34
N SER A 97 17.54 18.86 14.16
CA SER A 97 18.21 20.13 13.93
C SER A 97 17.94 20.69 12.54
N LEU A 98 17.88 19.85 11.50
CA LEU A 98 17.43 20.25 10.16
C LEU A 98 16.01 20.85 10.21
N ILE A 99 15.07 20.16 10.87
CA ILE A 99 13.68 20.61 11.02
C ILE A 99 13.61 21.93 11.80
N ARG A 100 14.32 22.05 12.93
CA ARG A 100 14.36 23.31 13.71
C ARG A 100 14.92 24.46 12.90
N SER A 101 15.92 24.22 12.07
CA SER A 101 16.56 25.24 11.23
C SER A 101 15.66 25.69 10.10
N TYR A 102 14.89 24.76 9.52
CA TYR A 102 13.84 25.07 8.56
C TYR A 102 12.73 25.92 9.20
N VAL A 103 12.19 25.50 10.35
CA VAL A 103 11.16 26.26 11.10
C VAL A 103 11.67 27.64 11.54
N GLY A 104 12.95 27.73 11.89
CA GLY A 104 13.62 28.99 12.24
C GLY A 104 13.94 29.90 11.04
N GLY A 105 13.71 29.44 9.81
CA GLY A 105 14.03 30.18 8.58
C GLY A 105 15.53 30.27 8.26
N ASN A 106 16.37 29.49 8.94
CA ASN A 106 17.82 29.42 8.69
C ASN A 106 18.16 28.58 7.45
N VAL A 107 17.26 27.68 7.06
CA VAL A 107 17.40 26.80 5.90
C VAL A 107 16.14 26.94 5.04
N THR A 108 16.31 27.04 3.72
CA THR A 108 15.20 27.15 2.77
C THR A 108 14.57 25.79 2.48
N SER A 109 13.34 25.78 1.97
CA SER A 109 12.66 24.55 1.55
C SER A 109 13.50 23.73 0.57
N ALA A 110 14.10 24.38 -0.45
CA ALA A 110 14.96 23.71 -1.44
C ALA A 110 16.16 22.99 -0.78
N GLN A 111 16.83 23.65 0.16
CA GLN A 111 17.97 23.07 0.85
C GLN A 111 17.59 21.87 1.73
N VAL A 112 16.42 21.93 2.41
CA VAL A 112 15.93 20.76 3.15
C VAL A 112 15.68 19.60 2.18
N LEU A 113 15.01 19.88 1.07
CA LEU A 113 14.69 18.91 0.04
C LEU A 113 15.92 18.25 -0.59
N ASP A 114 17.04 18.96 -0.74
CA ASP A 114 18.32 18.42 -1.23
C ASP A 114 19.00 17.50 -0.18
N VAL A 115 18.94 17.87 1.10
CA VAL A 115 19.43 17.02 2.20
C VAL A 115 18.60 15.74 2.29
N LEU A 116 17.27 15.83 2.15
CA LEU A 116 16.38 14.68 2.18
C LEU A 116 16.60 13.75 0.98
N ASP A 117 16.83 14.28 -0.23
CA ASP A 117 17.21 13.50 -1.41
C ASP A 117 18.50 12.69 -1.15
N SER A 118 19.55 13.38 -0.68
CA SER A 118 20.84 12.75 -0.38
C SER A 118 20.69 11.63 0.66
N TYR A 119 19.84 11.86 1.67
CA TYR A 119 19.57 10.88 2.71
C TYR A 119 18.84 9.65 2.17
N VAL A 120 17.80 9.85 1.37
CA VAL A 120 17.03 8.76 0.75
C VAL A 120 17.88 7.92 -0.17
N MET A 121 18.68 8.57 -1.02
CA MET A 121 19.61 7.89 -1.92
C MET A 121 20.61 7.02 -1.14
N ALA A 122 21.21 7.55 -0.07
CA ALA A 122 22.18 6.82 0.72
C ALA A 122 21.56 5.64 1.49
N VAL A 123 20.38 5.84 2.09
CA VAL A 123 19.64 4.75 2.75
C VAL A 123 19.30 3.67 1.72
N TYR A 124 18.76 4.04 0.57
CA TYR A 124 18.41 3.10 -0.48
C TYR A 124 19.62 2.30 -1.00
N ALA A 125 20.75 2.97 -1.26
CA ALA A 125 21.98 2.31 -1.72
C ALA A 125 22.56 1.31 -0.71
N SER A 126 22.34 1.54 0.59
CA SER A 126 22.85 0.67 1.66
C SER A 126 21.95 -0.53 2.02
N ALA A 127 20.76 -0.64 1.40
CA ALA A 127 19.85 -1.75 1.65
C ALA A 127 20.42 -3.09 1.14
N ASP A 128 20.08 -4.17 1.84
CA ASP A 128 20.56 -5.53 1.55
C ASP A 128 20.12 -5.97 0.14
N GLY A 129 21.07 -6.14 -0.78
CA GLY A 129 20.83 -6.45 -2.21
C GLY A 129 21.16 -5.32 -3.19
N GLY A 130 21.37 -4.08 -2.73
CA GLY A 130 21.52 -2.93 -3.62
C GLY A 130 20.21 -2.60 -4.35
N GLY A 131 20.09 -1.39 -4.88
CA GLY A 131 18.82 -0.82 -5.35
C GLY A 131 17.98 -1.71 -6.29
N GLU A 132 18.62 -2.56 -7.10
CA GLU A 132 17.93 -3.45 -8.05
C GLU A 132 17.15 -4.60 -7.39
N ASP A 133 17.66 -5.20 -6.31
CA ASP A 133 17.04 -6.38 -5.66
C ASP A 133 16.06 -5.99 -4.54
N ALA A 134 16.09 -4.73 -4.10
CA ALA A 134 15.27 -4.22 -3.02
C ALA A 134 14.59 -2.87 -3.34
N PRO A 135 13.74 -2.78 -4.39
CA PRO A 135 13.04 -1.53 -4.74
C PRO A 135 12.15 -1.00 -3.60
N TYR A 136 11.72 -1.88 -2.69
CA TYR A 136 10.99 -1.51 -1.48
C TYR A 136 11.80 -0.69 -0.47
N ALA A 137 13.15 -0.70 -0.56
CA ALA A 137 13.97 0.12 0.32
C ALA A 137 13.79 1.62 0.03
N CYS A 138 13.35 1.98 -1.18
CA CYS A 138 13.02 3.35 -1.56
C CYS A 138 11.72 3.87 -0.93
N ASP A 139 10.93 3.01 -0.30
CA ASP A 139 9.69 3.43 0.32
C ASP A 139 9.92 4.28 1.59
N VAL A 140 9.54 5.55 1.48
CA VAL A 140 9.55 6.52 2.57
C VAL A 140 8.14 7.04 2.85
N GLY A 141 7.19 6.12 3.04
CA GLY A 141 5.79 6.51 3.28
C GLY A 141 5.23 7.28 2.09
N GLY A 142 5.64 6.87 0.88
CA GLY A 142 5.20 7.49 -0.36
C GLY A 142 5.83 8.84 -0.65
N LEU A 143 6.75 9.34 0.20
CA LEU A 143 7.43 10.62 -0.02
C LEU A 143 8.62 10.51 -0.98
N ALA A 144 8.98 9.30 -1.40
CA ALA A 144 10.07 9.03 -2.30
C ALA A 144 9.62 8.13 -3.45
N THR A 145 10.29 8.27 -4.58
CA THR A 145 10.05 7.55 -5.82
C THR A 145 11.36 7.08 -6.42
N LEU A 146 11.28 6.04 -7.24
CA LEU A 146 12.41 5.54 -8.01
C LEU A 146 12.41 6.23 -9.38
N VAL A 147 13.53 6.85 -9.74
CA VAL A 147 13.80 7.46 -11.04
C VAL A 147 14.69 6.53 -11.85
N ASP A 148 14.64 6.68 -13.17
CA ASP A 148 15.46 5.90 -14.11
C ASP A 148 15.22 4.39 -14.04
N CYS A 149 14.01 4.01 -13.64
CA CYS A 149 13.52 2.66 -13.88
C CYS A 149 13.43 2.50 -15.39
N GLU A 150 14.33 1.70 -15.96
CA GLU A 150 14.24 1.30 -17.35
C GLU A 150 12.88 0.63 -17.56
N SER A 151 11.90 1.42 -18.02
CA SER A 151 10.88 0.90 -18.89
C SER A 151 11.67 0.40 -20.09
N GLY A 152 11.83 -0.92 -20.22
CA GLY A 152 12.32 -1.50 -21.48
C GLY A 152 11.59 -0.79 -22.61
N GLY A 153 12.33 -0.07 -23.46
CA GLY A 153 11.72 0.74 -24.52
C GLY A 153 11.75 2.27 -24.37
N GLY A 154 12.93 2.84 -24.07
CA GLY A 154 13.39 3.98 -24.87
C GLY A 154 13.59 5.31 -24.16
N GLY A 155 14.87 5.61 -23.94
CA GLY A 155 15.49 6.93 -23.76
C GLY A 155 14.55 8.14 -23.62
N GLY A 156 14.34 8.55 -22.38
CA GLY A 156 13.64 9.77 -21.98
C GLY A 156 14.60 10.87 -21.52
N GLY A 157 15.74 11.05 -22.21
CA GLY A 157 16.61 12.20 -21.99
C GLY A 157 16.13 13.41 -22.81
N GLY A 158 15.45 14.35 -22.15
CA GLY A 158 15.45 15.76 -22.54
C GLY A 158 14.38 16.21 -23.55
N GLY A 159 13.43 17.00 -23.04
CA GLY A 159 12.55 17.96 -23.71
C GLY A 159 12.58 18.02 -25.24
N GLY A 160 11.56 17.48 -25.89
CA GLY A 160 11.37 17.70 -27.33
C GLY A 160 10.18 16.97 -27.94
N ARG A 161 9.05 17.68 -28.05
CA ARG A 161 7.92 17.44 -28.98
C ARG A 161 7.24 16.05 -28.88
N ARG A 162 6.08 16.06 -28.19
CA ARG A 162 4.96 15.13 -28.37
C ARG A 162 4.69 14.88 -29.87
N GLY A 163 5.09 13.72 -30.36
CA GLY A 163 4.58 13.11 -31.59
C GLY A 163 3.69 11.92 -31.19
N GLU A 164 2.44 11.97 -31.62
CA GLU A 164 1.45 10.92 -31.47
C GLU A 164 1.95 9.58 -32.05
N ARG A 165 1.63 8.50 -31.32
CA ARG A 165 1.69 7.06 -31.67
C ARG A 165 2.84 6.27 -31.02
N GLY A 166 2.47 5.50 -30.00
CA GLY A 166 3.14 4.25 -29.64
C GLY A 166 4.14 4.29 -28.50
N ARG A 167 3.74 4.71 -27.29
CA ARG A 167 4.45 4.34 -26.06
C ARG A 167 3.45 4.07 -24.93
N GLY A 168 3.47 2.81 -24.45
CA GLY A 168 2.95 2.29 -23.18
C GLY A 168 1.72 2.98 -22.62
N ARG A 169 0.55 2.35 -22.77
CA ARG A 169 -0.68 2.82 -22.11
C ARG A 169 -0.49 2.78 -20.59
N GLY A 170 -0.17 3.91 -19.98
CA GLY A 170 -0.22 4.12 -18.52
C GLY A 170 -1.65 4.12 -17.95
N SER A 171 -2.63 3.62 -18.70
CA SER A 171 -4.05 3.60 -18.35
C SER A 171 -4.76 2.51 -19.16
N LEU A 172 -5.68 1.78 -18.51
CA LEU A 172 -6.58 0.83 -19.18
C LEU A 172 -7.68 1.54 -19.98
N LEU A 173 -7.96 2.81 -19.67
CA LEU A 173 -9.07 3.54 -20.26
C LEU A 173 -8.64 4.23 -21.57
N PRO A 174 -9.52 4.25 -22.59
CA PRO A 174 -9.23 4.95 -23.85
C PRO A 174 -8.93 6.45 -23.70
N ASN A 175 -9.45 7.08 -22.64
CA ASN A 175 -9.26 8.50 -22.36
C ASN A 175 -7.94 8.80 -21.61
N GLY A 176 -7.18 7.79 -21.21
CA GLY A 176 -5.94 7.94 -20.45
C GLY A 176 -6.11 8.21 -18.96
N ASP A 177 -7.36 8.22 -18.45
CA ASP A 177 -7.61 8.39 -17.02
C ASP A 177 -7.30 7.12 -16.23
N VAL A 178 -7.05 7.29 -14.93
CA VAL A 178 -6.93 6.17 -13.99
C VAL A 178 -8.28 5.46 -13.84
N VAL A 179 -8.25 4.13 -13.72
CA VAL A 179 -9.45 3.35 -13.40
C VAL A 179 -9.88 3.60 -11.97
N ARG A 180 -11.14 4.02 -11.79
CA ARG A 180 -11.83 4.14 -10.52
C ARG A 180 -13.06 3.26 -10.61
N ALA A 181 -12.89 2.00 -10.23
CA ALA A 181 -13.89 0.97 -10.36
C ALA A 181 -14.56 0.64 -9.03
N VAL A 182 -15.75 0.05 -9.13
CA VAL A 182 -16.39 -0.65 -8.02
C VAL A 182 -16.81 -2.06 -8.48
N THR A 183 -16.65 -3.03 -7.60
CA THR A 183 -16.98 -4.43 -7.91
C THR A 183 -18.47 -4.69 -7.69
N LEU A 184 -19.12 -5.33 -8.68
CA LEU A 184 -20.49 -5.84 -8.58
C LEU A 184 -20.50 -7.24 -7.94
N ALA A 185 -20.01 -7.33 -6.71
CA ALA A 185 -19.89 -8.59 -5.98
C ALA A 185 -21.27 -9.26 -5.76
N GLY A 186 -21.30 -10.58 -5.69
CA GLY A 186 -22.55 -11.35 -5.52
C GLY A 186 -23.47 -11.40 -6.73
N ALA A 187 -23.16 -10.70 -7.83
CA ALA A 187 -24.01 -10.69 -9.04
C ALA A 187 -24.10 -12.08 -9.70
N PHE A 188 -22.94 -12.64 -10.09
CA PHE A 188 -22.87 -13.94 -10.76
C PHE A 188 -21.99 -14.94 -10.02
N VAL A 189 -21.08 -14.45 -9.18
CA VAL A 189 -20.26 -15.28 -8.29
C VAL A 189 -20.87 -15.21 -6.89
N HIS A 190 -21.04 -16.37 -6.26
CA HIS A 190 -21.67 -16.46 -4.95
C HIS A 190 -20.74 -15.92 -3.85
N GLU A 191 -21.19 -14.86 -3.19
CA GLU A 191 -20.49 -14.17 -2.10
C GLU A 191 -21.45 -14.11 -0.88
N PRO A 192 -21.40 -15.08 0.05
CA PRO A 192 -22.38 -15.17 1.14
C PRO A 192 -22.51 -13.88 1.95
N TRP A 193 -21.38 -13.22 2.23
CA TRP A 193 -21.33 -12.03 3.05
C TRP A 193 -22.07 -10.83 2.43
N ILE A 194 -22.17 -10.74 1.10
CA ILE A 194 -22.87 -9.66 0.40
C ILE A 194 -24.36 -9.95 0.25
N VAL A 195 -24.72 -11.19 -0.07
CA VAL A 195 -26.11 -11.58 -0.38
C VAL A 195 -26.92 -11.81 0.90
N ALA A 196 -26.30 -12.29 1.96
CA ALA A 196 -27.01 -12.57 3.19
C ALA A 196 -27.18 -11.34 4.10
N GLY A 197 -26.62 -10.17 3.73
CA GLY A 197 -26.59 -8.99 4.61
C GLY A 197 -25.97 -9.30 5.98
N GLY A 198 -25.00 -10.22 6.02
CA GLY A 198 -24.41 -10.75 7.26
C GLY A 198 -25.25 -11.80 8.02
N ARG A 199 -26.39 -12.25 7.49
CA ARG A 199 -27.20 -13.31 8.12
C ARG A 199 -26.65 -14.70 7.80
N ARG A 200 -26.35 -15.46 8.84
CA ARG A 200 -25.48 -16.66 8.81
C ARG A 200 -26.14 -17.92 8.26
N ASP A 201 -27.45 -17.89 8.01
CA ASP A 201 -28.29 -19.05 7.70
C ASP A 201 -28.77 -19.13 6.24
N VAL A 202 -28.39 -18.15 5.40
CA VAL A 202 -28.92 -17.99 4.05
C VAL A 202 -27.80 -18.15 3.02
N VAL A 203 -27.67 -19.37 2.46
CA VAL A 203 -26.85 -19.63 1.27
C VAL A 203 -27.72 -19.33 0.05
N VAL A 204 -27.69 -18.09 -0.44
CA VAL A 204 -28.44 -17.69 -1.63
C VAL A 204 -27.45 -17.21 -2.68
N ALA A 205 -27.22 -18.05 -3.69
CA ALA A 205 -26.75 -17.57 -4.98
C ALA A 205 -27.92 -16.87 -5.67
N LEU A 206 -27.72 -15.61 -6.09
CA LEU A 206 -28.73 -14.88 -6.83
C LEU A 206 -28.94 -15.53 -8.19
N THR A 207 -30.19 -15.67 -8.60
CA THR A 207 -30.50 -15.95 -10.00
C THR A 207 -30.07 -14.77 -10.88
N THR A 208 -29.87 -14.98 -12.18
CA THR A 208 -29.52 -13.91 -13.13
C THR A 208 -30.53 -12.76 -13.13
N ARG A 209 -31.81 -13.07 -12.92
CA ARG A 209 -32.87 -12.07 -12.75
C ARG A 209 -32.70 -11.27 -11.45
N GLU A 210 -32.46 -11.94 -10.32
CA GLU A 210 -32.24 -11.27 -9.03
C GLU A 210 -30.95 -10.43 -9.05
N ALA A 211 -29.90 -10.86 -9.74
CA ALA A 211 -28.69 -10.07 -9.94
C ALA A 211 -28.97 -8.75 -10.69
N LEU A 212 -29.81 -8.82 -11.73
CA LEU A 212 -30.25 -7.63 -12.48
C LEU A 212 -31.22 -6.73 -11.69
N GLU A 213 -31.99 -7.29 -10.76
CA GLU A 213 -32.83 -6.53 -9.83
C GLU A 213 -31.98 -5.91 -8.70
N PHE A 214 -30.94 -6.60 -8.25
CA PHE A 214 -30.00 -6.16 -7.23
C PHE A 214 -29.20 -4.94 -7.68
N TYR A 215 -28.70 -4.95 -8.92
CA TYR A 215 -27.96 -3.83 -9.53
C TYR A 215 -28.80 -3.10 -10.59
N PRO A 216 -29.86 -2.36 -10.23
CA PRO A 216 -30.74 -1.70 -11.18
C PRO A 216 -29.99 -0.60 -11.97
N PRO A 217 -30.55 -0.09 -13.07
CA PRO A 217 -29.93 1.00 -13.84
C PRO A 217 -29.65 2.28 -13.04
N GLY A 218 -30.36 2.51 -11.93
CA GLY A 218 -30.11 3.64 -11.03
C GLY A 218 -28.72 3.57 -10.39
N ASP A 219 -28.31 2.39 -9.93
CA ASP A 219 -27.01 2.18 -9.29
C ASP A 219 -25.85 2.62 -10.19
N PHE A 220 -25.89 2.28 -11.48
CA PHE A 220 -24.82 2.66 -12.43
C PHE A 220 -24.73 4.19 -12.60
N ARG A 221 -25.86 4.90 -12.54
CA ARG A 221 -25.85 6.37 -12.57
C ARG A 221 -25.28 6.92 -11.26
N ASP A 222 -25.69 6.38 -10.12
CA ASP A 222 -25.21 6.80 -8.81
C ASP A 222 -23.69 6.58 -8.69
N MET A 223 -23.16 5.47 -9.24
CA MET A 223 -21.71 5.23 -9.35
C MET A 223 -21.02 6.32 -10.18
N ALA A 224 -21.54 6.61 -11.38
CA ALA A 224 -20.98 7.63 -12.27
C ALA A 224 -21.01 9.03 -11.62
N ASP A 225 -22.13 9.40 -11.02
CA ASP A 225 -22.32 10.68 -10.32
C ASP A 225 -21.36 10.82 -9.11
N MET A 226 -20.99 9.70 -8.47
CA MET A 226 -20.02 9.66 -7.38
C MET A 226 -18.57 9.84 -7.86
N GLY A 227 -18.30 9.67 -9.16
CA GLY A 227 -16.96 9.77 -9.76
C GLY A 227 -16.29 8.43 -10.05
N VAL A 228 -17.00 7.32 -9.91
CA VAL A 228 -16.59 6.01 -10.44
C VAL A 228 -16.66 6.09 -11.96
N ASN A 229 -15.67 5.53 -12.67
CA ASN A 229 -15.63 5.52 -14.14
C ASN A 229 -15.61 4.11 -14.74
N ALA A 230 -15.60 3.07 -13.91
CA ALA A 230 -15.69 1.69 -14.37
C ALA A 230 -16.43 0.78 -13.36
N VAL A 231 -16.89 -0.38 -13.81
CA VAL A 231 -17.37 -1.45 -12.95
C VAL A 231 -16.52 -2.70 -13.15
N ARG A 232 -16.22 -3.42 -12.06
CA ARG A 232 -15.62 -4.75 -12.13
C ARG A 232 -16.72 -5.79 -11.90
N ILE A 233 -16.89 -6.73 -12.83
CA ILE A 233 -17.96 -7.72 -12.79
C ILE A 233 -17.34 -9.12 -12.66
N PRO A 234 -17.37 -9.73 -11.47
CA PRO A 234 -16.97 -11.13 -11.29
C PRO A 234 -17.96 -12.05 -12.01
N VAL A 235 -17.44 -12.96 -12.85
CA VAL A 235 -18.22 -13.93 -13.62
C VAL A 235 -17.58 -15.31 -13.47
N PRO A 236 -18.36 -16.35 -13.14
CA PRO A 236 -17.87 -17.72 -13.16
C PRO A 236 -17.35 -18.08 -14.55
N ILE A 237 -16.16 -18.66 -14.64
CA ILE A 237 -15.55 -19.00 -15.93
C ILE A 237 -16.41 -19.97 -16.76
N ASP A 238 -17.11 -20.90 -16.11
CA ASP A 238 -18.00 -21.87 -16.72
C ASP A 238 -19.28 -21.27 -17.32
N ALA A 239 -19.60 -20.01 -17.00
CA ALA A 239 -20.68 -19.27 -17.64
C ALA A 239 -20.49 -19.13 -19.16
N PHE A 240 -19.25 -19.24 -19.65
CA PHE A 240 -18.89 -19.12 -21.06
C PHE A 240 -18.84 -20.46 -21.81
N VAL A 241 -19.24 -21.57 -21.18
CA VAL A 241 -19.47 -22.85 -21.89
C VAL A 241 -20.61 -22.70 -22.89
N ASP A 242 -21.64 -21.92 -22.55
CA ASP A 242 -22.75 -21.55 -23.42
C ASP A 242 -22.84 -20.02 -23.50
N ILE A 243 -22.33 -19.45 -24.59
CA ILE A 243 -22.30 -18.00 -24.82
C ILE A 243 -23.69 -17.38 -24.90
N ASP A 244 -24.70 -18.18 -25.25
CA ASP A 244 -26.10 -17.79 -25.30
C ASP A 244 -26.84 -18.13 -23.98
N GLY A 245 -26.10 -18.55 -22.96
CA GLY A 245 -26.59 -18.92 -21.64
C GLY A 245 -27.15 -17.73 -20.84
N GLU A 246 -27.78 -18.02 -19.70
CA GLU A 246 -28.42 -16.97 -18.90
C GLU A 246 -27.43 -15.93 -18.34
N VAL A 247 -26.25 -16.36 -17.92
CA VAL A 247 -25.24 -15.48 -17.32
C VAL A 247 -24.63 -14.52 -18.34
N PRO A 248 -24.11 -14.95 -19.51
CA PRO A 248 -23.66 -14.02 -20.55
C PRO A 248 -24.76 -13.05 -21.00
N ASN A 249 -26.01 -13.52 -21.14
CA ASN A 249 -27.15 -12.66 -21.48
C ASN A 249 -27.44 -11.60 -20.41
N ALA A 250 -27.31 -11.94 -19.12
CA ALA A 250 -27.45 -10.99 -18.03
C ALA A 250 -26.26 -10.03 -17.96
N LEU A 251 -25.04 -10.52 -18.20
CA LEU A 251 -23.82 -9.72 -18.31
C LEU A 251 -23.94 -8.66 -19.40
N THR A 252 -24.41 -9.01 -20.61
CA THR A 252 -24.71 -8.05 -21.68
C THR A 252 -25.62 -6.92 -21.20
N ARG A 253 -26.67 -7.23 -20.43
CA ARG A 253 -27.57 -6.20 -19.90
C ARG A 253 -26.91 -5.32 -18.83
N MET A 254 -25.94 -5.83 -18.08
CA MET A 254 -25.15 -5.01 -17.15
C MET A 254 -24.16 -4.12 -17.90
N LEU A 255 -23.53 -4.62 -18.97
CA LEU A 255 -22.67 -3.84 -19.86
C LEU A 255 -23.46 -2.70 -20.53
N ASP A 256 -24.68 -2.97 -21.01
CA ASP A 256 -25.59 -1.93 -21.55
C ASP A 256 -25.93 -0.84 -20.51
N ARG A 257 -26.04 -1.22 -19.22
CA ARG A 257 -26.31 -0.26 -18.13
C ARG A 257 -25.08 0.59 -17.84
N ALA A 258 -23.90 -0.03 -17.79
CA ALA A 258 -22.62 0.66 -17.62
C ALA A 258 -22.40 1.68 -18.75
N GLU A 259 -22.54 1.25 -20.01
CA GLU A 259 -22.37 2.11 -21.18
C GLU A 259 -23.32 3.32 -21.14
N ARG A 260 -24.61 3.09 -20.83
CA ARG A 260 -25.61 4.17 -20.72
C ARG A 260 -25.33 5.16 -19.58
N ALA A 261 -24.61 4.72 -18.55
CA ALA A 261 -24.17 5.58 -17.45
C ALA A 261 -22.80 6.25 -17.73
N GLY A 262 -22.15 5.93 -18.86
CA GLY A 262 -20.81 6.43 -19.18
C GLY A 262 -19.70 5.73 -18.40
N LEU A 263 -19.94 4.51 -17.91
CA LEU A 263 -18.98 3.69 -17.19
C LEU A 263 -18.36 2.66 -18.14
N TYR A 264 -17.07 2.37 -17.95
CA TYR A 264 -16.39 1.23 -18.55
C TYR A 264 -16.62 -0.05 -17.73
N ALA A 265 -16.19 -1.20 -18.25
CA ALA A 265 -16.31 -2.48 -17.57
C ALA A 265 -15.01 -3.28 -17.60
N ILE A 266 -14.75 -4.00 -16.51
CA ILE A 266 -13.72 -5.02 -16.38
C ILE A 266 -14.46 -6.32 -16.05
N ILE A 267 -14.29 -7.34 -16.90
CA ILE A 267 -14.84 -8.68 -16.62
C ILE A 267 -13.77 -9.45 -15.84
N ALA A 268 -14.12 -9.98 -14.68
CA ALA A 268 -13.21 -10.76 -13.85
C ALA A 268 -13.63 -12.22 -13.80
N LEU A 269 -12.82 -13.10 -14.39
CA LEU A 269 -13.10 -14.54 -14.45
C LEU A 269 -12.75 -15.20 -13.12
N VAL A 270 -13.73 -15.87 -12.53
CA VAL A 270 -13.56 -16.58 -11.26
C VAL A 270 -13.72 -18.08 -11.49
N VAL A 271 -12.75 -18.85 -10.98
CA VAL A 271 -12.88 -20.30 -10.88
C VAL A 271 -13.68 -20.59 -9.61
N ASP A 272 -14.90 -21.09 -9.75
CA ASP A 272 -15.72 -21.42 -8.59
C ASP A 272 -15.06 -22.54 -7.78
N ALA A 273 -14.60 -22.21 -6.58
CA ALA A 273 -14.01 -23.16 -5.64
C ALA A 273 -15.06 -23.79 -4.71
N GLY A 274 -16.31 -23.29 -4.71
CA GLY A 274 -17.19 -23.35 -3.54
C GLY A 274 -18.45 -24.21 -3.66
N GLY A 275 -18.79 -24.72 -4.84
CA GLY A 275 -20.05 -25.43 -5.06
C GLY A 275 -20.13 -26.88 -4.56
N GLY A 276 -19.62 -27.26 -3.38
CA GLY A 276 -19.94 -28.53 -2.67
C GLY A 276 -19.81 -29.87 -3.43
N GLY A 277 -19.29 -29.84 -4.64
CA GLY A 277 -19.30 -30.90 -5.63
C GLY A 277 -18.35 -30.46 -6.72
N ALA A 278 -17.06 -30.42 -6.39
CA ALA A 278 -15.99 -30.13 -7.32
C ALA A 278 -15.99 -31.18 -8.44
N THR A 279 -16.78 -30.96 -9.49
CA THR A 279 -16.36 -31.38 -10.82
C THR A 279 -15.14 -30.54 -11.10
N THR A 280 -13.96 -31.13 -10.92
CA THR A 280 -12.70 -30.54 -11.38
C THR A 280 -12.86 -30.27 -12.86
N THR A 281 -13.17 -29.03 -13.23
CA THR A 281 -13.12 -28.56 -14.61
C THR A 281 -11.73 -28.92 -15.10
N SER A 282 -11.66 -29.70 -16.18
CA SER A 282 -10.37 -30.08 -16.72
C SER A 282 -9.64 -28.82 -17.19
N ALA A 283 -8.30 -28.81 -17.13
CA ALA A 283 -7.52 -27.67 -17.63
C ALA A 283 -7.86 -27.32 -19.10
N PHE A 284 -8.32 -28.32 -19.87
CA PHE A 284 -8.79 -28.11 -21.23
C PHE A 284 -10.11 -27.32 -21.28
N GLU A 285 -11.10 -27.68 -20.46
CA GLU A 285 -12.37 -26.93 -20.37
C GLU A 285 -12.15 -25.52 -19.86
N GLU A 286 -11.23 -25.31 -18.91
CA GLU A 286 -10.83 -23.97 -18.45
C GLU A 286 -10.31 -23.14 -19.62
N HIS A 287 -9.38 -23.66 -20.42
CA HIS A 287 -8.86 -22.96 -21.59
C HIS A 287 -9.96 -22.60 -22.60
N VAL A 288 -10.88 -23.52 -22.89
CA VAL A 288 -12.01 -23.23 -23.80
C VAL A 288 -12.84 -22.07 -23.26
N CYS A 289 -13.20 -22.10 -21.97
CA CYS A 289 -13.99 -21.06 -21.34
C CYS A 289 -13.27 -19.70 -21.31
N VAL A 290 -11.97 -19.66 -21.01
CA VAL A 290 -11.16 -18.42 -21.09
C VAL A 290 -11.19 -17.85 -22.50
N GLY A 291 -11.00 -18.70 -23.52
CA GLY A 291 -10.99 -18.27 -24.92
C GLY A 291 -12.33 -17.65 -25.35
N GLU A 292 -13.44 -18.29 -24.99
CA GLU A 292 -14.78 -17.75 -25.29
C GLU A 292 -15.09 -16.48 -24.49
N ALA A 293 -14.66 -16.40 -23.22
CA ALA A 293 -14.78 -15.18 -22.43
C ALA A 293 -13.97 -14.00 -23.02
N ALA A 294 -12.76 -14.26 -23.53
CA ALA A 294 -11.95 -13.24 -24.20
C ALA A 294 -12.59 -12.79 -25.52
N SER A 295 -13.15 -13.73 -26.29
CA SER A 295 -13.92 -13.41 -27.50
C SER A 295 -15.18 -12.60 -27.17
N PHE A 296 -15.87 -12.92 -26.08
CA PHE A 296 -17.02 -12.16 -25.61
C PHE A 296 -16.60 -10.73 -25.23
N ALA A 297 -15.62 -10.60 -24.34
CA ALA A 297 -15.14 -9.31 -23.85
C ALA A 297 -14.71 -8.37 -24.98
N SER A 298 -13.96 -8.88 -25.96
CA SER A 298 -13.49 -8.10 -27.12
C SER A 298 -14.60 -7.66 -28.09
N SER A 299 -15.82 -8.22 -27.97
CA SER A 299 -16.97 -7.80 -28.79
C SER A 299 -17.71 -6.57 -28.28
N TYR A 300 -17.34 -6.05 -27.09
CA TYR A 300 -17.97 -4.89 -26.46
C TYR A 300 -16.97 -3.77 -26.19
N ASP A 301 -17.18 -2.61 -26.81
CA ASP A 301 -16.32 -1.42 -26.63
C ASP A 301 -16.28 -0.89 -25.18
N VAL A 302 -17.34 -1.16 -24.41
CA VAL A 302 -17.41 -0.78 -22.98
C VAL A 302 -16.44 -1.60 -22.12
N VAL A 303 -16.01 -2.79 -22.57
CA VAL A 303 -15.08 -3.65 -21.83
C VAL A 303 -13.64 -3.22 -22.11
N VAL A 304 -12.97 -2.71 -21.08
CA VAL A 304 -11.61 -2.17 -21.18
C VAL A 304 -10.53 -3.16 -20.76
N ALA A 305 -10.90 -4.21 -20.01
CA ALA A 305 -9.97 -5.26 -19.64
C ALA A 305 -10.68 -6.57 -19.26
N LEU A 306 -9.95 -7.67 -19.35
CA LEU A 306 -10.32 -8.99 -18.85
C LEU A 306 -9.34 -9.43 -17.75
N GLU A 307 -9.84 -9.62 -16.53
CA GLU A 307 -9.08 -10.21 -15.44
C GLU A 307 -9.18 -11.73 -15.50
N LEU A 308 -8.03 -12.38 -15.63
CA LEU A 308 -7.89 -13.81 -15.84
C LEU A 308 -7.88 -14.57 -14.51
N PRO A 309 -8.21 -15.87 -14.50
CA PRO A 309 -8.15 -16.66 -13.27
C PRO A 309 -6.70 -17.00 -12.87
N SER A 310 -5.77 -17.02 -13.83
CA SER A 310 -4.36 -17.35 -13.60
C SER A 310 -3.46 -16.82 -14.72
N SER A 311 -2.15 -16.77 -14.46
CA SER A 311 -1.16 -16.39 -15.49
C SER A 311 -1.06 -17.41 -16.64
N SER A 312 -1.42 -18.68 -16.42
CA SER A 312 -1.44 -19.70 -17.47
C SER A 312 -2.51 -19.45 -18.54
N SER A 313 -3.52 -18.64 -18.22
CA SER A 313 -4.64 -18.35 -19.11
C SER A 313 -4.32 -17.30 -20.19
N VAL A 314 -3.19 -16.59 -20.10
CA VAL A 314 -2.85 -15.45 -20.98
C VAL A 314 -2.78 -15.85 -22.45
N VAL A 315 -2.01 -16.91 -22.78
CA VAL A 315 -1.82 -17.37 -24.16
C VAL A 315 -3.15 -17.70 -24.83
N VAL A 316 -4.06 -18.33 -24.08
CA VAL A 316 -5.38 -18.73 -24.58
C VAL A 316 -6.27 -17.51 -24.80
N ALA A 317 -6.30 -16.56 -23.86
CA ALA A 317 -7.02 -15.30 -24.02
C ALA A 317 -6.52 -14.51 -25.24
N ARG A 318 -5.19 -14.39 -25.40
CA ARG A 318 -4.56 -13.70 -26.55
C ARG A 318 -4.87 -14.34 -27.89
N SER A 319 -4.98 -15.67 -27.94
CA SER A 319 -5.35 -16.37 -29.17
C SER A 319 -6.74 -15.99 -29.70
N ARG A 320 -7.61 -15.41 -28.84
CA ARG A 320 -8.97 -14.98 -29.19
C ARG A 320 -9.16 -13.47 -29.17
N ALA A 321 -8.39 -12.74 -28.37
CA ALA A 321 -8.48 -11.29 -28.22
C ALA A 321 -7.09 -10.65 -28.10
N SER A 322 -6.42 -10.41 -29.23
CA SER A 322 -5.04 -9.92 -29.25
C SER A 322 -4.87 -8.51 -28.68
N GLY A 323 -5.85 -7.61 -28.86
CA GLY A 323 -5.76 -6.21 -28.39
C GLY A 323 -6.53 -5.87 -27.12
N LEU A 324 -7.06 -6.86 -26.40
CA LEU A 324 -7.82 -6.64 -25.16
C LEU A 324 -6.87 -6.61 -23.97
N PRO A 325 -6.79 -5.54 -23.16
CA PRO A 325 -5.99 -5.54 -21.95
C PRO A 325 -6.29 -6.72 -21.02
N LEU A 326 -5.26 -7.45 -20.58
CA LEU A 326 -5.38 -8.61 -19.71
C LEU A 326 -4.82 -8.29 -18.33
N LEU A 327 -5.57 -8.60 -17.28
CA LEU A 327 -5.15 -8.44 -15.90
C LEU A 327 -4.88 -9.82 -15.29
N VAL A 328 -3.66 -10.03 -14.80
CA VAL A 328 -3.22 -11.32 -14.25
C VAL A 328 -3.14 -11.24 -12.73
N PRO A 329 -3.90 -12.07 -11.99
CA PRO A 329 -3.93 -12.05 -10.54
C PRO A 329 -2.55 -12.37 -9.98
N THR A 330 -2.08 -11.53 -9.06
CA THR A 330 -0.77 -11.64 -8.42
C THR A 330 -0.90 -11.43 -6.92
N ASP A 331 -0.18 -12.22 -6.12
CA ASP A 331 -0.13 -12.04 -4.66
C ASP A 331 1.06 -11.16 -4.28
N LYS A 332 0.93 -10.36 -3.20
CA LYS A 332 2.03 -9.54 -2.65
C LYS A 332 3.36 -10.29 -2.49
N GLY A 333 3.30 -11.54 -2.03
CA GLY A 333 4.49 -12.40 -1.83
C GLY A 333 5.04 -13.00 -3.13
N LYS A 334 4.22 -13.10 -4.18
CA LYS A 334 4.63 -13.59 -5.50
C LYS A 334 5.24 -12.50 -6.35
N ILE A 335 4.97 -11.22 -6.07
CA ILE A 335 5.56 -10.07 -6.76
C ILE A 335 7.08 -10.27 -6.89
N GLY A 336 7.79 -10.61 -5.80
CA GLY A 336 9.22 -10.98 -5.76
C GLY A 336 9.69 -11.95 -6.86
N GLY A 337 8.89 -12.99 -7.10
CA GLY A 337 9.19 -14.09 -8.02
C GLY A 337 8.58 -13.96 -9.41
N VAL A 338 7.58 -13.09 -9.61
CA VAL A 338 7.00 -12.82 -10.93
C VAL A 338 8.03 -12.04 -11.72
N ARG A 339 8.92 -12.73 -12.45
CA ARG A 339 9.50 -12.13 -13.66
C ARG A 339 8.29 -11.74 -14.50
N ARG A 340 8.33 -10.61 -15.25
CA ARG A 340 7.39 -10.41 -16.37
C ARG A 340 7.23 -11.81 -16.96
N PRO A 341 6.03 -12.42 -16.90
CA PRO A 341 5.90 -13.80 -17.35
C PRO A 341 6.57 -13.79 -18.70
N THR A 342 7.69 -14.49 -18.86
CA THR A 342 8.40 -14.50 -20.13
C THR A 342 7.40 -15.16 -21.04
N PHE A 343 6.66 -14.35 -21.78
CA PHE A 343 5.63 -14.85 -22.66
C PHE A 343 6.41 -15.58 -23.74
N PRO A 344 5.93 -16.74 -24.21
CA PRO A 344 6.71 -17.63 -25.07
C PRO A 344 7.27 -17.00 -26.37
N ASP A 345 6.91 -15.75 -26.67
CA ASP A 345 7.30 -15.01 -27.87
C ASP A 345 8.16 -13.74 -27.57
N ASP A 346 8.60 -13.52 -26.33
CA ASP A 346 9.45 -12.36 -25.92
C ASP A 346 10.90 -12.38 -26.51
N ASP A 347 11.21 -13.32 -27.42
CA ASP A 347 12.50 -13.38 -28.12
C ASP A 347 12.57 -12.44 -29.35
N ASP A 348 11.44 -11.87 -29.77
CA ASP A 348 11.34 -10.83 -30.80
C ASP A 348 10.76 -9.55 -30.16
N ASP A 349 11.14 -8.36 -30.64
CA ASP A 349 10.87 -7.01 -30.06
C ASP A 349 9.37 -6.59 -29.86
N ASP A 350 8.44 -7.54 -29.82
CA ASP A 350 7.00 -7.34 -29.60
C ASP A 350 6.63 -7.67 -28.14
N ASP A 351 7.12 -6.87 -27.18
CA ASP A 351 6.60 -6.86 -25.81
C ASP A 351 5.06 -6.69 -25.88
N ASP A 352 4.29 -7.65 -25.37
CA ASP A 352 2.83 -7.56 -25.27
C ASP A 352 2.45 -6.50 -24.23
N ASP A 353 2.41 -5.24 -24.70
CA ASP A 353 2.20 -4.00 -23.92
C ASP A 353 0.85 -3.98 -23.17
N ASP A 354 -0.04 -4.95 -23.40
CA ASP A 354 -1.41 -4.97 -22.89
C ASP A 354 -1.64 -6.05 -21.79
N VAL A 355 -0.58 -6.63 -21.20
CA VAL A 355 -0.70 -7.54 -20.04
C VAL A 355 -0.20 -6.89 -18.75
N PHE A 356 -1.07 -6.85 -17.73
CA PHE A 356 -0.83 -6.15 -16.48
C PHE A 356 -1.10 -7.04 -15.26
N ALA A 357 -0.60 -6.65 -14.09
CA ALA A 357 -0.93 -7.36 -12.85
C ALA A 357 -2.20 -6.83 -12.20
N ALA A 358 -3.01 -7.73 -11.65
CA ALA A 358 -4.09 -7.44 -10.72
C ALA A 358 -3.69 -7.85 -9.30
N LEU A 359 -3.71 -6.91 -8.35
CA LEU A 359 -3.45 -7.17 -6.94
C LEU A 359 -4.72 -7.01 -6.10
N ASP A 360 -5.05 -8.03 -5.32
CA ASP A 360 -6.03 -7.89 -4.25
C ASP A 360 -5.32 -7.43 -2.97
N LEU A 361 -5.78 -6.30 -2.42
CA LEU A 361 -5.24 -5.65 -1.24
C LEU A 361 -6.27 -5.58 -0.10
N GLY A 362 -7.38 -6.32 -0.19
CA GLY A 362 -8.41 -6.43 0.84
C GLY A 362 -7.87 -6.90 2.20
N ALA A 363 -8.60 -6.56 3.27
CA ALA A 363 -8.21 -6.88 4.65
C ALA A 363 -7.94 -8.37 4.89
N HIS A 364 -8.67 -9.22 4.17
CA HIS A 364 -8.66 -10.68 4.31
C HIS A 364 -7.47 -11.36 3.60
N ALA A 365 -6.63 -10.62 2.85
CA ALA A 365 -5.56 -11.20 2.05
C ALA A 365 -4.35 -11.74 2.87
N SER A 366 -4.32 -11.58 4.20
CA SER A 366 -3.22 -12.04 5.06
C SER A 366 -3.66 -12.33 6.49
N VAL A 367 -3.18 -13.44 7.07
CA VAL A 367 -3.46 -13.83 8.47
C VAL A 367 -2.96 -12.78 9.47
N ALA A 368 -1.87 -12.08 9.18
CA ALA A 368 -1.37 -11.00 10.04
C ALA A 368 -2.33 -9.80 10.07
N ASN A 369 -3.20 -9.66 9.06
CA ASN A 369 -4.24 -8.64 9.03
C ASN A 369 -5.50 -9.09 9.77
N VAL A 370 -5.68 -10.39 10.03
CA VAL A 370 -6.93 -10.98 10.56
C VAL A 370 -6.95 -11.04 12.09
N ALA A 371 -5.84 -11.32 12.77
CA ALA A 371 -5.87 -11.69 14.19
C ALA A 371 -5.63 -10.52 15.17
N SER A 372 -6.59 -10.21 16.05
CA SER A 372 -6.42 -9.28 17.19
C SER A 372 -7.26 -9.67 18.41
N SER A 373 -6.64 -9.61 19.58
CA SER A 373 -7.25 -10.02 20.84
C SER A 373 -7.81 -8.88 21.69
N ASP A 374 -7.48 -7.62 21.36
CA ASP A 374 -7.94 -6.45 22.11
C ASP A 374 -8.04 -5.18 21.23
N SER A 375 -8.73 -4.17 21.77
CA SER A 375 -8.97 -2.88 21.12
C SER A 375 -7.67 -2.12 20.79
N LEU A 376 -6.63 -2.24 21.64
CA LEU A 376 -5.33 -1.64 21.37
C LEU A 376 -4.69 -2.27 20.13
N SER A 377 -4.78 -3.58 19.99
CA SER A 377 -4.28 -4.32 18.84
C SER A 377 -5.03 -3.96 17.56
N ASP A 378 -6.35 -3.76 17.62
CA ASP A 378 -7.15 -3.28 16.47
C ASP A 378 -6.69 -1.88 16.02
N ARG A 379 -6.46 -0.98 16.97
CA ARG A 379 -5.94 0.36 16.67
C ARG A 379 -4.51 0.33 16.12
N MET A 380 -3.66 -0.54 16.65
CA MET A 380 -2.31 -0.76 16.10
C MET A 380 -2.34 -1.31 14.68
N LYS A 381 -3.25 -2.25 14.38
CA LYS A 381 -3.46 -2.76 13.01
C LYS A 381 -3.88 -1.63 12.07
N MET A 382 -4.85 -0.81 12.49
CA MET A 382 -5.33 0.31 11.68
C MET A 382 -4.21 1.31 11.38
N PHE A 383 -3.46 1.73 12.40
CA PHE A 383 -2.28 2.58 12.25
C PHE A 383 -1.26 1.96 11.27
N TYR A 384 -0.99 0.66 11.42
CA TYR A 384 -0.08 -0.04 10.53
C TYR A 384 -0.59 -0.11 9.08
N ARG A 385 -1.90 -0.25 8.86
CA ARG A 385 -2.48 -0.20 7.52
C ARG A 385 -2.34 1.17 6.89
N GLU A 386 -2.65 2.23 7.61
CA GLU A 386 -2.43 3.59 7.10
C GLU A 386 -0.98 3.82 6.71
N LEU A 387 -0.06 3.37 7.56
CA LEU A 387 1.37 3.40 7.27
C LEU A 387 1.67 2.59 6.00
N LEU A 388 1.23 1.34 5.89
CA LEU A 388 1.50 0.49 4.73
C LEU A 388 0.86 0.96 3.41
N HIS A 389 -0.21 1.76 3.45
CA HIS A 389 -0.86 2.26 2.24
C HIS A 389 -0.29 3.59 1.75
N THR A 390 0.44 4.34 2.57
CA THR A 390 1.38 5.35 2.04
C THR A 390 2.57 4.73 1.32
N VAL A 391 2.82 3.46 1.57
CA VAL A 391 4.14 2.87 1.43
C VAL A 391 4.45 2.38 0.01
N ARG A 392 3.58 2.52 -1.02
CA ARG A 392 3.96 2.22 -2.43
C ARG A 392 3.33 3.13 -3.48
N SER A 393 4.21 3.85 -4.19
CA SER A 393 4.11 4.23 -5.61
C SER A 393 5.30 3.68 -6.40
N GLY A 394 6.53 3.79 -5.87
CA GLY A 394 7.75 3.37 -6.56
C GLY A 394 7.86 1.88 -6.92
N TRP A 395 7.01 1.02 -6.37
CA TRP A 395 7.02 -0.40 -6.64
C TRP A 395 5.81 -0.83 -7.49
N LEU A 396 4.91 0.08 -7.85
CA LEU A 396 3.94 -0.11 -8.95
C LEU A 396 4.58 0.38 -10.26
N ASP A 397 5.42 1.43 -10.18
CA ASP A 397 6.10 2.00 -11.35
C ASP A 397 7.40 1.26 -11.71
N CYS A 398 8.20 0.83 -10.72
CA CYS A 398 9.53 0.27 -10.97
C CYS A 398 9.66 -1.22 -10.71
N TYR A 399 8.57 -1.92 -10.40
CA TYR A 399 8.63 -3.36 -10.23
C TYR A 399 8.57 -4.05 -11.60
N ARG A 400 9.75 -4.24 -12.22
CA ARG A 400 9.95 -4.90 -13.52
C ARG A 400 9.14 -4.29 -14.68
N GLY A 401 8.78 -3.01 -14.60
CA GLY A 401 8.10 -2.28 -15.68
C GLY A 401 6.72 -2.83 -16.04
N MET A 402 5.99 -3.40 -15.08
CA MET A 402 4.63 -3.89 -15.28
C MET A 402 3.64 -3.02 -14.50
N PRO A 403 2.80 -2.22 -15.17
CA PRO A 403 1.74 -1.47 -14.51
C PRO A 403 0.80 -2.41 -13.75
N VAL A 404 0.29 -1.92 -12.63
CA VAL A 404 -0.51 -2.72 -11.70
C VAL A 404 -1.87 -2.08 -11.49
N TYR A 405 -2.89 -2.91 -11.50
CA TYR A 405 -4.26 -2.60 -11.13
C TYR A 405 -4.59 -3.20 -9.76
N VAL A 406 -5.25 -2.46 -8.88
CA VAL A 406 -5.73 -2.98 -7.58
C VAL A 406 -7.14 -3.52 -7.75
N SER A 407 -7.30 -4.85 -7.83
CA SER A 407 -8.58 -5.49 -8.14
C SER A 407 -9.57 -5.53 -6.97
N GLY A 408 -9.10 -5.27 -5.75
CA GLY A 408 -9.94 -5.21 -4.55
C GLY A 408 -9.25 -4.49 -3.39
N PHE A 409 -10.00 -3.64 -2.69
CA PHE A 409 -9.65 -3.09 -1.39
C PHE A 409 -10.89 -2.53 -0.67
N ASP A 410 -10.76 -2.37 0.64
CA ASP A 410 -11.83 -1.92 1.54
C ASP A 410 -11.26 -1.20 2.77
N LEU A 411 -12.17 -0.65 3.60
CA LEU A 411 -11.86 0.02 4.86
C LEU A 411 -12.04 -0.87 6.09
N SER A 412 -12.29 -2.17 5.93
CA SER A 412 -12.31 -3.11 7.05
C SER A 412 -10.89 -3.30 7.56
N VAL A 413 -10.70 -3.52 8.87
CA VAL A 413 -9.38 -3.85 9.45
C VAL A 413 -9.24 -5.35 9.68
N ASP A 414 -10.36 -6.05 9.77
CA ASP A 414 -10.49 -7.48 10.04
C ASP A 414 -11.46 -8.13 9.04
N ASP A 415 -11.50 -9.46 9.01
CA ASP A 415 -12.33 -10.28 8.12
C ASP A 415 -13.66 -10.70 8.74
N CYS A 416 -14.21 -9.92 9.67
CA CYS A 416 -15.46 -10.26 10.38
C CYS A 416 -16.69 -10.42 9.49
N HIS A 417 -16.65 -9.93 8.26
CA HIS A 417 -17.69 -10.22 7.27
C HIS A 417 -17.78 -11.73 6.92
N ARG A 418 -16.72 -12.49 7.22
CA ARG A 418 -16.61 -13.95 7.01
C ARG A 418 -17.00 -14.78 8.23
N GLU A 419 -17.49 -14.14 9.30
CA GLU A 419 -17.85 -14.85 10.53
C GLU A 419 -18.90 -15.95 10.23
N GLY A 420 -18.54 -17.20 10.50
CA GLY A 420 -19.37 -18.38 10.22
C GLY A 420 -19.01 -19.14 8.94
N GLU A 421 -18.10 -18.62 8.11
CA GLU A 421 -17.55 -19.36 6.97
C GLU A 421 -16.62 -20.50 7.41
N ALA A 422 -16.54 -21.55 6.60
CA ALA A 422 -15.60 -22.64 6.81
C ALA A 422 -14.15 -22.13 6.73
N GLY A 423 -13.40 -22.27 7.82
CA GLY A 423 -11.99 -21.84 7.90
C GLY A 423 -11.78 -20.45 8.51
N PHE A 424 -12.84 -19.68 8.73
CA PHE A 424 -12.77 -18.46 9.52
C PHE A 424 -12.34 -18.76 10.97
N LYS A 425 -11.53 -17.87 11.54
CA LYS A 425 -11.08 -17.97 12.94
C LYS A 425 -11.35 -16.66 13.65
N ASP A 426 -12.20 -16.75 14.67
CA ASP A 426 -12.42 -15.65 15.60
C ASP A 426 -11.33 -15.67 16.68
N TYR A 427 -10.54 -14.61 16.72
CA TYR A 427 -9.55 -14.28 17.74
C TYR A 427 -10.11 -13.27 18.77
N GLY A 428 -11.41 -12.96 18.70
CA GLY A 428 -12.13 -11.96 19.48
C GLY A 428 -12.34 -10.65 18.74
N GLN A 429 -11.89 -10.54 17.49
CA GLN A 429 -11.94 -9.30 16.70
C GLN A 429 -13.37 -8.87 16.35
N CYS A 430 -14.30 -9.80 16.20
CA CYS A 430 -15.66 -9.49 15.74
C CYS A 430 -16.59 -8.99 16.84
N ASP A 431 -16.38 -9.41 18.09
CA ASP A 431 -17.15 -8.95 19.24
C ASP A 431 -16.98 -7.44 19.51
N ARG A 432 -15.91 -6.83 19.00
CA ARG A 432 -15.52 -5.44 19.27
C ARG A 432 -15.92 -4.46 18.19
N PHE A 433 -16.56 -4.90 17.11
CA PHE A 433 -16.95 -3.99 16.02
C PHE A 433 -17.77 -2.78 16.51
N ASN A 434 -18.62 -3.01 17.52
CA ASN A 434 -19.44 -1.97 18.14
C ASN A 434 -18.62 -0.83 18.77
N GLU A 435 -17.38 -1.08 19.21
CA GLU A 435 -16.47 -0.04 19.71
C GLU A 435 -16.06 0.95 18.60
N THR A 436 -16.19 0.53 17.33
CA THR A 436 -15.82 1.36 16.18
C THR A 436 -16.97 2.25 15.69
N ILE A 437 -18.20 2.00 16.16
CA ILE A 437 -19.40 2.72 15.73
C ILE A 437 -19.48 4.05 16.49
N GLY A 438 -19.49 5.17 15.74
CA GLY A 438 -19.52 6.52 16.32
C GLY A 438 -18.24 6.93 17.04
N SER A 439 -17.16 6.16 16.90
CA SER A 439 -15.84 6.50 17.42
C SER A 439 -15.18 7.52 16.49
N GLY A 440 -14.92 8.72 17.03
CA GLY A 440 -14.26 9.79 16.29
C GLY A 440 -12.83 9.42 15.89
N TRP A 441 -12.14 8.59 16.68
CA TRP A 441 -10.85 8.01 16.35
C TRP A 441 -10.97 7.12 15.10
N TRP A 442 -11.84 6.11 15.13
CA TRP A 442 -12.01 5.20 13.99
C TRP A 442 -12.43 5.91 12.70
N GLU A 443 -13.31 6.90 12.78
CA GLU A 443 -13.72 7.71 11.62
C GLU A 443 -12.54 8.48 11.00
N ARG A 444 -11.73 9.16 11.83
CA ARG A 444 -10.56 9.91 11.35
C ARG A 444 -9.55 8.98 10.67
N HIS A 445 -9.22 7.86 11.32
CA HIS A 445 -8.26 6.91 10.78
C HIS A 445 -8.77 6.22 9.51
N ARG A 446 -10.07 5.88 9.43
CA ARG A 446 -10.65 5.30 8.20
C ARG A 446 -10.62 6.29 7.03
N ARG A 447 -10.89 7.58 7.28
CA ARG A 447 -10.73 8.64 6.26
C ARG A 447 -9.29 8.80 5.79
N SER A 448 -8.35 8.74 6.74
CA SER A 448 -6.92 8.78 6.45
C SER A 448 -6.50 7.56 5.61
N LEU A 449 -6.91 6.35 6.00
CA LEU A 449 -6.67 5.11 5.25
C LEU A 449 -7.25 5.18 3.84
N ALA A 450 -8.52 5.57 3.70
CA ALA A 450 -9.20 5.74 2.42
C ALA A 450 -8.42 6.69 1.49
N SER A 451 -8.03 7.85 2.01
CA SER A 451 -7.31 8.85 1.23
C SER A 451 -5.94 8.34 0.76
N ARG A 452 -5.21 7.63 1.64
CA ARG A 452 -3.92 7.03 1.32
C ARG A 452 -4.05 5.90 0.28
N GLN A 453 -5.04 5.01 0.45
CA GLN A 453 -5.33 3.94 -0.50
C GLN A 453 -5.68 4.50 -1.89
N LEU A 454 -6.65 5.43 -1.95
CA LEU A 454 -7.09 6.03 -3.21
C LEU A 454 -5.95 6.77 -3.91
N TYR A 455 -5.14 7.52 -3.18
CA TYR A 455 -3.99 8.19 -3.75
C TYR A 455 -2.99 7.18 -4.32
N SER A 456 -2.51 6.24 -3.50
CA SER A 456 -1.49 5.27 -3.89
C SER A 456 -1.92 4.39 -5.06
N TYR A 457 -3.17 3.93 -5.06
CA TYR A 457 -3.66 3.07 -6.14
C TYR A 457 -3.94 3.84 -7.43
N SER A 458 -4.13 5.15 -7.35
CA SER A 458 -4.30 6.02 -8.53
C SER A 458 -2.99 6.41 -9.22
N LEU A 459 -1.85 5.97 -8.68
CA LEU A 459 -0.55 6.13 -9.33
C LEU A 459 -0.30 5.04 -10.36
N GLY A 460 -0.80 3.82 -10.11
CA GLY A 460 -0.83 2.72 -11.08
C GLY A 460 -1.97 2.83 -12.10
N LEU A 461 -2.46 1.69 -12.58
CA LEU A 461 -3.58 1.62 -13.54
C LEU A 461 -4.92 2.03 -12.92
N GLY A 462 -5.00 2.05 -11.59
CA GLY A 462 -6.20 2.36 -10.84
C GLY A 462 -6.60 1.25 -9.89
N TRP A 463 -7.87 1.26 -9.49
CA TRP A 463 -8.38 0.43 -8.42
C TRP A 463 -9.86 0.03 -8.59
N SER A 464 -10.26 -1.04 -7.92
CA SER A 464 -11.66 -1.43 -7.67
C SER A 464 -11.94 -1.50 -6.18
N TYR A 465 -12.99 -0.82 -5.72
CA TYR A 465 -13.49 -1.03 -4.35
C TYR A 465 -14.25 -2.36 -4.25
N THR A 466 -14.11 -3.08 -3.14
CA THR A 466 -14.51 -4.49 -2.98
C THR A 466 -15.99 -4.77 -3.28
N ALA A 467 -16.91 -3.87 -2.94
CA ALA A 467 -18.29 -3.97 -3.38
C ALA A 467 -18.97 -2.61 -3.52
N TRP A 468 -20.04 -2.55 -4.30
CA TRP A 468 -20.91 -1.37 -4.37
C TRP A 468 -21.82 -1.25 -3.14
N LYS A 469 -22.61 -2.30 -2.84
CA LYS A 469 -23.62 -2.31 -1.78
C LYS A 469 -23.94 -3.73 -1.30
N LEU A 470 -24.59 -3.85 -0.13
CA LEU A 470 -25.12 -5.11 0.39
C LEU A 470 -26.50 -5.45 -0.19
N TYR A 471 -26.78 -6.73 -0.40
CA TYR A 471 -28.10 -7.20 -0.84
C TYR A 471 -29.13 -7.07 0.28
N GLY A 472 -30.33 -6.60 -0.07
CA GLY A 472 -31.44 -6.44 0.88
C GLY A 472 -31.26 -5.29 1.88
N ASP A 473 -30.24 -4.45 1.71
CA ASP A 473 -29.92 -3.33 2.60
C ASP A 473 -30.43 -1.97 2.06
N ASP A 474 -31.33 -1.97 1.09
CA ASP A 474 -31.85 -0.74 0.44
C ASP A 474 -32.71 0.15 1.37
N GLY A 475 -32.98 -0.30 2.59
CA GLY A 475 -33.69 0.47 3.63
C GLY A 475 -32.81 0.95 4.78
N SER A 476 -31.52 0.60 4.80
CA SER A 476 -30.61 1.07 5.84
C SER A 476 -30.08 2.46 5.53
N ASP A 477 -29.69 3.19 6.57
CA ASP A 477 -29.10 4.51 6.41
C ASP A 477 -27.63 4.34 5.97
N PRO A 478 -27.25 4.74 4.72
CA PRO A 478 -25.88 4.60 4.23
C PRO A 478 -24.91 5.54 4.95
N THR A 479 -25.39 6.45 5.80
CA THR A 479 -24.54 7.32 6.62
C THR A 479 -24.02 6.62 7.88
N ILE A 480 -24.51 5.41 8.19
CA ILE A 480 -24.16 4.66 9.39
C ILE A 480 -23.49 3.34 9.03
N ILE A 481 -22.25 3.18 9.50
CA ILE A 481 -21.50 1.93 9.44
C ILE A 481 -21.76 1.13 10.72
N ASP A 482 -22.75 0.24 10.69
CA ASP A 482 -23.21 -0.58 11.82
C ASP A 482 -22.90 -2.08 11.67
N SER A 483 -22.24 -2.49 10.58
CA SER A 483 -21.76 -3.85 10.39
C SER A 483 -20.40 -3.90 9.69
N PRO A 484 -19.60 -4.95 9.90
CA PRO A 484 -18.32 -5.13 9.20
C PRO A 484 -18.48 -5.11 7.68
N SER A 485 -19.54 -5.70 7.13
CA SER A 485 -19.78 -5.78 5.70
C SER A 485 -20.03 -4.42 5.04
N LYS A 486 -20.56 -3.43 5.77
CA LYS A 486 -20.70 -2.05 5.26
C LYS A 486 -19.35 -1.37 5.00
N LEU A 487 -18.28 -1.75 5.71
CA LEU A 487 -16.93 -1.27 5.40
C LEU A 487 -16.40 -1.79 4.05
N LEU A 488 -16.99 -2.83 3.49
CA LEU A 488 -16.64 -3.37 2.17
C LEU A 488 -17.47 -2.74 1.04
N CYS A 489 -18.47 -1.92 1.36
CA CYS A 489 -19.41 -1.35 0.39
C CYS A 489 -19.14 0.14 0.15
N LEU A 490 -18.86 0.50 -1.09
CA LEU A 490 -18.50 1.86 -1.49
C LEU A 490 -19.62 2.86 -1.17
N ARG A 491 -20.88 2.46 -1.43
CA ARG A 491 -22.06 3.29 -1.17
C ARG A 491 -22.13 3.73 0.30
N ASP A 492 -21.89 2.79 1.21
CA ASP A 492 -22.00 3.02 2.65
C ASP A 492 -20.80 3.80 3.19
N VAL A 493 -19.57 3.50 2.76
CA VAL A 493 -18.39 4.27 3.22
C VAL A 493 -18.38 5.70 2.68
N VAL A 494 -18.89 5.94 1.47
CA VAL A 494 -19.07 7.29 0.93
C VAL A 494 -20.23 8.00 1.64
N GLY A 495 -21.36 7.32 1.87
CA GLY A 495 -22.50 7.84 2.62
C GLY A 495 -22.13 8.28 4.05
N ALA A 496 -21.30 7.49 4.73
CA ALA A 496 -20.75 7.81 6.05
C ALA A 496 -19.65 8.90 6.03
N GLY A 497 -19.31 9.42 4.85
CA GLY A 497 -18.26 10.43 4.68
C GLY A 497 -16.87 9.91 5.04
N LEU A 498 -16.62 8.60 4.93
CA LEU A 498 -15.31 7.99 5.19
C LEU A 498 -14.39 8.04 3.97
N MET A 499 -14.93 8.31 2.78
CA MET A 499 -14.17 8.47 1.54
C MET A 499 -14.06 9.95 1.15
N PRO A 500 -12.90 10.39 0.64
CA PRO A 500 -12.81 11.69 -0.03
C PRO A 500 -13.60 11.68 -1.36
N PRO A 501 -13.90 12.85 -1.94
CA PRO A 501 -14.56 12.92 -3.24
C PRO A 501 -13.79 12.18 -4.33
N LEU A 502 -14.43 11.23 -5.03
CA LEU A 502 -13.77 10.44 -6.08
C LEU A 502 -13.60 11.23 -7.40
N THR A 503 -14.24 12.39 -7.50
CA THR A 503 -14.20 13.28 -8.68
C THR A 503 -12.97 14.16 -8.73
N THR A 504 -12.33 14.44 -7.59
CA THR A 504 -11.03 15.12 -7.57
C THR A 504 -9.99 14.17 -8.13
N GLY A 505 -9.12 14.62 -9.04
CA GLY A 505 -8.05 13.81 -9.64
C GLY A 505 -7.01 13.33 -8.60
N ARG A 506 -5.74 13.19 -8.97
CA ARG A 506 -4.63 12.72 -8.08
C ARG A 506 -4.37 13.60 -6.82
N ASN A 507 -5.28 14.48 -6.43
CA ASN A 507 -5.16 15.46 -5.33
C ASN A 507 -5.18 14.87 -3.91
N GLY A 508 -5.07 13.55 -3.74
CA GLY A 508 -5.00 12.87 -2.44
C GLY A 508 -3.60 12.86 -1.80
N GLY A 509 -2.56 13.36 -2.49
CA GLY A 509 -1.17 13.24 -2.05
C GLY A 509 -0.88 13.86 -0.68
N SER A 510 -1.70 14.82 -0.24
CA SER A 510 -1.58 15.40 1.10
C SER A 510 -1.82 14.41 2.23
N ALA A 511 -2.57 13.33 1.98
CA ALA A 511 -2.74 12.26 2.97
C ALA A 511 -1.46 11.47 3.18
N CYS A 512 -0.56 11.41 2.19
CA CYS A 512 0.75 10.78 2.31
C CYS A 512 1.84 11.72 2.84
N LEU A 513 1.63 13.04 2.79
CA LEU A 513 2.58 14.04 3.32
C LEU A 513 2.91 13.85 4.80
N ASN A 514 1.91 13.41 5.57
CA ASN A 514 2.02 13.17 6.99
C ASN A 514 1.78 11.69 7.27
N GLY A 515 2.58 11.09 8.14
CA GLY A 515 2.29 9.78 8.70
C GLY A 515 0.94 9.75 9.41
N PRO A 516 0.36 8.56 9.65
CA PRO A 516 -0.82 8.46 10.51
C PRO A 516 -0.53 9.02 11.90
N GLU A 517 -1.55 9.59 12.54
CA GLU A 517 -1.45 10.07 13.93
C GLU A 517 -1.12 8.87 14.85
N ASN A 518 -0.12 9.03 15.73
CA ASN A 518 0.37 7.96 16.61
C ASN A 518 -0.43 7.89 17.93
N ASP A 519 -1.73 8.10 17.87
CA ASP A 519 -2.66 8.15 19.00
C ASP A 519 -3.37 6.81 19.26
N PHE A 520 -2.95 5.73 18.59
CA PHE A 520 -3.51 4.38 18.72
C PHE A 520 -3.50 3.84 20.17
N VAL A 521 -2.61 4.31 21.04
CA VAL A 521 -2.63 3.96 22.47
C VAL A 521 -3.81 4.63 23.19
N MET A 522 -4.10 5.89 22.84
CA MET A 522 -5.12 6.72 23.49
C MET A 522 -6.53 6.49 22.92
N GLY A 523 -6.66 6.15 21.64
CA GLY A 523 -7.97 5.98 20.98
C GLY A 523 -8.83 7.25 21.08
N ASP A 524 -10.12 7.11 21.35
CA ASP A 524 -11.03 8.26 21.54
C ASP A 524 -10.71 9.16 22.75
N ALA A 525 -9.85 8.69 23.66
CA ALA A 525 -9.38 9.50 24.78
C ALA A 525 -8.30 10.52 24.35
N THR A 526 -8.07 10.71 23.03
CA THR A 526 -7.27 11.80 22.48
C THR A 526 -7.69 13.12 23.12
N LEU A 527 -6.87 13.57 24.07
CA LEU A 527 -6.96 14.87 24.69
C LEU A 527 -6.91 15.94 23.58
N SER A 528 -7.61 17.06 23.80
CA SER A 528 -7.29 18.33 23.13
C SER A 528 -5.76 18.49 23.03
N PRO A 529 -5.23 19.06 21.93
CA PRO A 529 -3.80 19.03 21.61
C PRO A 529 -2.99 19.27 22.87
N THR A 530 -2.22 18.27 23.29
CA THR A 530 -1.42 18.36 24.49
C THR A 530 -0.56 19.61 24.34
N PRO A 531 -0.57 20.54 25.31
CA PRO A 531 0.33 21.69 25.29
C PRO A 531 1.74 21.19 24.99
N ALA A 532 2.47 21.93 24.15
CA ALA A 532 3.84 21.61 23.79
C ALA A 532 4.62 21.13 25.03
N PRO A 533 5.53 20.14 24.88
CA PRO A 533 6.27 19.59 26.01
C PRO A 533 6.82 20.75 26.84
N PRO A 534 6.58 20.75 28.17
CA PRO A 534 6.91 21.89 29.00
C PRO A 534 8.39 22.26 28.83
N PRO A 535 8.74 23.55 28.92
CA PRO A 535 10.12 23.97 28.82
C PRO A 535 11.00 23.17 29.80
N ASP A 536 12.23 22.84 29.37
CA ASP A 536 13.19 22.17 30.24
C ASP A 536 13.46 23.05 31.48
N CYS A 537 12.99 22.59 32.64
CA CYS A 537 13.12 23.30 33.92
C CYS A 537 14.48 23.06 34.59
N GLY A 538 15.42 22.35 33.95
CA GLY A 538 16.70 21.96 34.53
C GLY A 538 16.50 21.09 35.78
N TYR A 539 16.92 21.59 36.95
CA TYR A 539 16.73 20.90 38.25
C TYR A 539 15.34 21.11 38.88
N GLY A 540 14.44 21.86 38.24
CA GLY A 540 13.07 22.05 38.68
C GLY A 540 12.10 21.05 38.04
N TRP A 541 10.82 21.11 38.41
CA TRP A 541 9.74 20.43 37.69
C TRP A 541 8.74 21.46 37.16
N TRP A 542 8.15 21.17 36.00
CA TRP A 542 7.08 21.99 35.47
C TRP A 542 5.81 21.79 36.30
N ASN A 543 5.27 22.87 36.85
CA ASN A 543 3.99 22.83 37.54
C ASN A 543 2.86 23.19 36.57
N PHE A 544 2.09 22.18 36.19
CA PHE A 544 0.95 22.32 35.28
C PHE A 544 -0.18 23.21 35.81
N THR A 545 -0.27 23.43 37.13
CA THR A 545 -1.30 24.28 37.73
C THR A 545 -0.92 25.76 37.65
N THR A 546 0.37 26.08 37.81
CA THR A 546 0.87 27.47 37.82
C THR A 546 1.50 27.89 36.51
N SER A 547 1.72 26.95 35.58
CA SER A 547 2.35 27.19 34.27
C SER A 547 3.74 27.83 34.37
N GLN A 548 4.54 27.38 35.33
CA GLN A 548 5.93 27.81 35.54
C GLN A 548 6.81 26.67 36.07
N CYS A 549 8.13 26.81 35.96
CA CYS A 549 9.08 25.91 36.58
C CYS A 549 9.15 26.17 38.08
N ASP A 550 8.78 25.17 38.88
CA ASP A 550 8.95 25.19 40.33
C ASP A 550 10.24 24.44 40.69
N TYR A 551 10.90 24.88 41.76
CA TYR A 551 12.17 24.31 42.22
C TYR A 551 12.01 23.70 43.60
N TRP A 552 12.64 22.56 43.83
CA TRP A 552 12.70 21.99 45.17
C TRP A 552 13.58 22.89 46.03
N VAL A 553 12.99 23.59 46.99
CA VAL A 553 13.74 24.22 48.09
C VAL A 553 13.77 23.19 49.22
N PRO A 554 14.93 22.59 49.55
CA PRO A 554 15.02 21.70 50.69
C PRO A 554 14.55 22.43 51.94
N PRO A 555 13.77 21.80 52.84
CA PRO A 555 13.60 22.34 54.19
C PRO A 555 14.99 22.50 54.84
N PRO A 556 15.19 23.52 55.70
CA PRO A 556 16.48 23.71 56.37
C PRO A 556 16.88 22.44 57.12
N PRO A 557 18.16 22.04 57.06
CA PRO A 557 18.59 20.72 57.52
C PRO A 557 18.32 20.55 59.02
N THR A 558 17.61 19.48 59.37
CA THR A 558 17.51 18.99 60.75
C THR A 558 18.91 18.61 61.24
N PRO A 559 19.33 18.97 62.47
CA PRO A 559 20.64 18.60 62.99
C PRO A 559 20.81 17.08 63.01
N ALA A 560 21.89 16.59 62.39
CA ALA A 560 22.14 15.17 62.23
C ALA A 560 22.50 14.48 63.57
N PRO A 561 21.96 13.30 63.87
CA PRO A 561 22.63 12.35 64.74
C PRO A 561 23.70 11.60 63.95
N THR A 562 24.94 11.71 64.41
CA THR A 562 26.07 10.86 64.06
C THR A 562 25.74 9.38 64.22
N VAL A 563 26.00 8.54 63.21
CA VAL A 563 26.83 7.31 63.23
C VAL A 563 26.91 6.74 61.78
N ALA A 564 28.03 6.06 61.50
CA ALA A 564 28.69 5.78 60.23
C ALA A 564 28.06 4.75 59.26
N SER A 565 28.15 5.10 57.97
CA SER A 565 28.57 4.34 56.76
C SER A 565 28.10 2.90 56.47
N ALA A 566 27.45 2.74 55.30
CA ALA A 566 27.78 1.74 54.27
C ALA A 566 27.23 2.21 52.89
N PRO A 567 27.94 1.99 51.75
CA PRO A 567 27.51 2.47 50.43
C PRO A 567 26.58 1.46 49.75
N THR A 568 25.52 1.95 49.09
CA THR A 568 24.72 1.17 48.14
C THR A 568 25.00 1.67 46.73
N ASP A 569 25.51 0.75 45.92
CA ASP A 569 25.99 0.91 44.56
C ASP A 569 24.82 0.88 43.56
N TYR A 570 24.80 1.82 42.62
CA TYR A 570 23.75 1.96 41.59
C TYR A 570 24.05 1.15 40.31
N SER A 571 25.02 0.24 40.34
CA SER A 571 25.48 -0.53 39.17
C SER A 571 24.57 -1.70 38.75
N SER A 572 23.60 -2.11 39.57
CA SER A 572 22.80 -3.34 39.35
C SER A 572 21.53 -3.16 38.52
N VAL A 573 21.01 -1.95 38.37
CA VAL A 573 19.78 -1.69 37.60
C VAL A 573 20.06 -1.54 36.10
N THR A 574 21.26 -1.12 35.72
CA THR A 574 21.65 -0.92 34.31
C THR A 574 22.16 -2.20 33.63
N MET A 575 22.69 -3.18 34.39
CA MET A 575 23.10 -4.48 33.82
C MET A 575 21.93 -5.44 33.56
N GLY A 576 20.78 -5.27 34.24
CA GLY A 576 19.60 -6.12 34.04
C GLY A 576 18.94 -5.94 32.66
N ALA A 577 18.88 -4.70 32.16
CA ALA A 577 18.27 -4.39 30.86
C ALA A 577 19.13 -4.83 29.67
N VAL A 578 20.46 -4.71 29.78
CA VAL A 578 21.40 -5.18 28.73
C VAL A 578 21.50 -6.71 28.73
N GLY A 579 21.45 -7.34 29.91
CA GLY A 579 21.44 -8.81 30.03
C GLY A 579 20.19 -9.47 29.44
N GLY A 580 19.02 -8.84 29.61
CA GLY A 580 17.75 -9.34 29.06
C GLY A 580 17.70 -9.36 27.53
N ALA A 581 18.20 -8.30 26.88
CA ALA A 581 18.24 -8.21 25.42
C ALA A 581 19.24 -9.20 24.78
N ILE A 582 20.41 -9.39 25.41
CA ILE A 582 21.42 -10.35 24.94
C ILE A 582 20.94 -11.79 25.14
N ALA A 583 20.27 -12.09 26.25
CA ALA A 583 19.68 -13.41 26.49
C ALA A 583 18.56 -13.75 25.49
N ALA A 584 17.70 -12.79 25.14
CA ALA A 584 16.66 -12.97 24.13
C ALA A 584 17.24 -13.21 22.72
N LEU A 585 18.30 -12.50 22.35
CA LEU A 585 19.00 -12.68 21.07
C LEU A 585 19.71 -14.05 21.00
N PHE A 586 20.37 -14.48 22.07
CA PHE A 586 21.01 -15.80 22.11
C PHE A 586 20.00 -16.95 22.11
N LEU A 587 18.87 -16.81 22.81
CA LEU A 587 17.81 -17.82 22.82
C LEU A 587 17.11 -17.92 21.46
N SER A 588 16.86 -16.80 20.78
CA SER A 588 16.29 -16.78 19.42
C SER A 588 17.25 -17.40 18.38
N TRP A 589 18.55 -17.09 18.48
CA TRP A 589 19.58 -17.69 17.63
C TRP A 589 19.76 -19.20 17.89
N ALA A 590 19.77 -19.61 19.16
CA ALA A 590 19.87 -21.02 19.55
C ALA A 590 18.63 -21.83 19.14
N ALA A 591 17.43 -21.25 19.25
CA ALA A 591 16.19 -21.87 18.77
C ALA A 591 16.22 -22.09 17.25
N LYS A 592 16.65 -21.09 16.46
CA LYS A 592 16.84 -21.22 15.00
C LYS A 592 17.89 -22.27 14.61
N LYS A 593 18.93 -22.45 15.44
CA LYS A 593 20.02 -23.39 15.14
C LYS A 593 19.73 -24.82 15.58
N MET A 594 18.92 -25.01 16.62
CA MET A 594 18.54 -26.33 17.14
C MET A 594 17.26 -26.88 16.48
N ALA A 595 16.34 -26.02 16.02
CA ALA A 595 15.21 -26.42 15.19
C ALA A 595 15.67 -26.55 13.73
N GLY A 596 16.37 -27.63 13.42
CA GLY A 596 16.70 -27.98 12.03
C GLY A 596 15.44 -27.94 11.16
N ARG A 597 15.55 -27.27 9.99
CA ARG A 597 14.52 -27.11 8.93
C ARG A 597 13.26 -27.96 9.15
N ALA A 598 12.32 -27.43 9.91
CA ALA A 598 10.96 -27.92 9.97
C ALA A 598 10.06 -26.73 9.70
N GLU A 599 9.44 -26.74 8.52
CA GLU A 599 8.38 -25.81 8.14
C GLU A 599 7.18 -26.06 9.05
N GLY A 600 6.90 -25.12 9.94
CA GLY A 600 5.78 -25.19 10.86
C GLY A 600 5.93 -24.17 11.98
N TYR A 601 5.16 -23.10 11.93
CA TYR A 601 5.06 -22.13 13.02
C TYR A 601 4.62 -22.83 14.31
N SER A 602 5.47 -22.79 15.34
CA SER A 602 5.11 -23.20 16.70
C SER A 602 4.78 -21.95 17.51
N PRO A 603 3.62 -21.90 18.21
CA PRO A 603 3.25 -20.73 19.00
C PRO A 603 3.81 -20.80 20.42
N LEU A 604 4.20 -19.63 20.94
CA LEU A 604 4.32 -19.19 22.35
C LEU A 604 5.74 -18.93 22.90
N PRO A 605 5.87 -18.04 23.91
CA PRO A 605 4.99 -16.95 24.34
C PRO A 605 5.50 -15.55 23.98
#